data_AF-A0A2N1UPL3-F1
#
_entry.id   AF-A0A2N1UPL3-F1
#
_cell.length_a   1.000
_cell.length_b   1.000
_cell.length_c   1.000
_cell.angle_alpha   90.00
_cell.angle_beta   90.00
_cell.angle_gamma   90.00
#
_symmetry.space_group_name_H-M   'P 1'
#
loop_
_entity.id
_entity.type
_entity.pdbx_description
1 polymer ?
#
loop_
_entity_poly.entity_id
_entity_poly.type
_entity_poly.pdbx_seq_one_letter_code
_entity_poly.pdbx_strand_id
1 'polypeptide(L)'
;MSRGDINIRGWGAVTTLGWSASESARNLIAGRVPEAGVCLSSHLAHRDFKAFEVAYDGNPLAKSLAMLDASINEAIGRAGLAASEIAESALLVGTTGGIFIRNEFEFTESVRLNPGKESPPIACRNRGPGEVADAIAQKYGI
;
A
#
# COMPACT_ATOMS: atom_id res chain seq x y z
N MET A 1 -22.72 -10.93 26.84
CA MET A 1 -21.31 -10.63 26.53
C MET A 1 -20.88 -9.53 27.48
N SER A 2 -19.92 -9.80 28.37
CA SER A 2 -19.26 -8.70 29.08
C SER A 2 -18.59 -7.82 28.02
N ARG A 3 -18.78 -6.49 28.11
CA ARG A 3 -18.05 -5.55 27.25
C ARG A 3 -16.58 -5.62 27.68
N GLY A 4 -15.82 -6.49 27.03
CA GLY A 4 -14.37 -6.52 27.19
C GLY A 4 -13.78 -5.24 26.62
N ASP A 5 -12.70 -4.77 27.21
CA ASP A 5 -11.96 -3.63 26.68
C ASP A 5 -11.32 -3.99 25.33
N ILE A 6 -11.49 -3.12 24.34
CA ILE A 6 -10.81 -3.24 23.04
C ILE A 6 -9.51 -2.44 23.13
N ASN A 7 -8.38 -3.14 23.05
CA ASN A 7 -7.05 -2.54 23.15
C ASN A 7 -6.31 -2.58 21.82
N ILE A 8 -5.60 -1.50 21.47
CA ILE A 8 -4.68 -1.47 20.34
C ILE A 8 -3.34 -2.03 20.80
N ARG A 9 -3.01 -3.26 20.39
CA ARG A 9 -1.72 -3.91 20.73
C ARG A 9 -0.57 -3.49 19.81
N GLY A 10 -0.88 -3.13 18.57
CA GLY A 10 0.13 -2.76 17.57
C GLY A 10 -0.46 -1.91 16.47
N TRP A 11 0.41 -1.14 15.82
CA TRP A 11 0.06 -0.24 14.73
C TRP A 11 1.30 -0.05 13.85
N GLY A 12 1.09 0.21 12.58
CA GLY A 12 2.15 0.48 11.63
C GLY A 12 1.65 1.43 10.56
N ALA A 13 2.57 2.20 9.98
CA ALA A 13 2.22 3.20 8.98
C ALA A 13 3.37 3.41 8.02
N VAL A 14 3.04 3.52 6.74
CA VAL A 14 3.93 4.10 5.74
C VAL A 14 3.39 5.46 5.37
N THR A 15 4.25 6.46 5.36
CA THR A 15 3.89 7.83 5.01
C THR A 15 4.90 8.38 4.03
N THR A 16 4.66 9.58 3.53
CA THR A 16 5.62 10.31 2.71
C THR A 16 6.88 10.71 3.48
N LEU A 17 6.87 10.55 4.81
CA LEU A 17 7.99 10.80 5.71
C LEU A 17 8.76 9.53 6.09
N GLY A 18 8.38 8.34 5.62
CA GLY A 18 9.12 7.12 5.93
C GLY A 18 8.35 5.81 5.73
N TRP A 19 9.10 4.71 5.73
CA TRP A 19 8.61 3.34 5.54
C TRP A 19 8.15 2.66 6.83
N SER A 20 8.14 3.38 7.94
CA SER A 20 7.59 2.92 9.21
C SER A 20 6.97 4.08 9.99
N ALA A 21 6.09 3.74 10.93
CA ALA A 21 5.49 4.68 11.85
C ALA A 21 6.55 5.41 12.69
N SER A 22 7.54 4.67 13.18
CA SER A 22 8.63 5.23 13.97
C SER A 22 9.50 6.21 13.18
N GLU A 23 9.85 5.86 11.94
CA GLU A 23 10.61 6.75 11.05
C GLU A 23 9.81 8.01 10.71
N SER A 24 8.55 7.84 10.32
CA SER A 24 7.64 8.93 9.99
C SER A 24 7.50 9.91 11.15
N ALA A 25 7.32 9.41 12.38
CA ALA A 25 7.24 10.24 13.58
C ALA A 25 8.53 10.99 13.87
N ARG A 26 9.70 10.34 13.76
CA ARG A 26 10.99 11.00 13.95
C ARG A 26 11.20 12.12 12.94
N ASN A 27 10.89 11.89 11.66
CA ASN A 27 11.05 12.88 10.61
C ASN A 27 10.08 14.05 10.81
N LEU A 28 8.83 13.77 11.19
CA LEU A 28 7.85 14.81 11.54
C LEU A 28 8.34 15.69 12.70
N ILE A 29 8.73 15.07 13.83
CA ILE A 29 9.19 15.79 15.04
C ILE A 29 10.44 16.63 14.75
N ALA A 30 11.36 16.10 13.94
CA ALA A 30 12.59 16.80 13.57
C ALA A 30 12.39 17.85 12.46
N GLY A 31 11.16 18.04 11.95
CA GLY A 31 10.89 18.97 10.85
C GLY A 31 11.49 18.56 9.51
N ARG A 32 11.83 17.27 9.33
CA ARG A 32 12.39 16.71 8.08
C ARG A 32 11.27 16.39 7.10
N VAL A 33 10.53 17.41 6.70
CA VAL A 33 9.43 17.31 5.73
C VAL A 33 9.97 17.74 4.37
N PRO A 34 10.14 16.83 3.40
CA PRO A 34 10.54 17.22 2.06
C PRO A 34 9.44 18.07 1.43
N GLU A 35 9.82 19.05 0.60
CA GLU A 35 8.85 19.72 -0.27
C GLU A 35 8.21 18.72 -1.23
N ALA A 36 6.99 19.01 -1.68
CA ALA A 36 6.36 18.22 -2.74
C ALA A 36 7.25 18.26 -4.00
N GLY A 37 7.73 17.11 -4.42
CA GLY A 37 8.60 16.96 -5.59
C GLY A 37 7.79 16.63 -6.84
N VAL A 38 8.42 16.75 -8.01
CA VAL A 38 7.82 16.26 -9.26
C VAL A 38 7.52 14.78 -9.08
N CYS A 39 6.25 14.42 -9.27
CA CYS A 39 5.85 13.02 -9.22
C CYS A 39 6.56 12.28 -10.36
N LEU A 40 7.36 11.26 -9.99
CA LEU A 40 8.12 10.45 -10.93
C LEU A 40 7.24 9.46 -11.70
N SER A 41 5.92 9.44 -11.45
CA SER A 41 4.99 8.67 -12.25
C SER A 41 4.96 9.23 -13.68
N SER A 42 5.46 8.43 -14.62
CA SER A 42 5.50 8.74 -16.04
C SER A 42 4.11 8.96 -16.68
N HIS A 43 3.03 8.73 -15.94
CA HIS A 43 1.66 8.66 -16.43
C HIS A 43 0.84 9.95 -16.19
N LEU A 44 1.44 10.98 -15.61
CA LEU A 44 0.72 12.23 -15.33
C LEU A 44 0.56 13.10 -16.57
N ALA A 45 -0.69 13.52 -16.83
CA ALA A 45 -1.01 14.49 -17.89
C ALA A 45 -0.28 15.83 -17.71
N HIS A 46 0.06 16.17 -16.46
CA HIS A 46 0.84 17.35 -16.10
C HIS A 46 2.17 16.93 -15.47
N ARG A 47 3.27 17.16 -16.19
CA ARG A 47 4.63 16.86 -15.73
C ARG A 47 5.06 17.65 -14.49
N ASP A 48 4.35 18.72 -14.16
CA ASP A 48 4.63 19.58 -13.00
C ASP A 48 3.79 19.24 -11.77
N PHE A 49 3.03 18.14 -11.81
CA PHE A 49 2.28 17.71 -10.64
C PHE A 49 3.24 17.35 -9.51
N LYS A 50 3.20 18.17 -8.45
CA LYS A 50 4.01 17.96 -7.26
C LYS A 50 3.26 17.05 -6.30
N ALA A 51 3.89 15.95 -5.94
CA ALA A 51 3.34 14.98 -4.98
C ALA A 51 4.31 14.78 -3.83
N PHE A 52 3.76 14.43 -2.67
CA PHE A 52 4.54 13.86 -1.58
C PHE A 52 4.59 12.36 -1.78
N GLU A 53 5.79 11.80 -1.85
CA GLU A 53 5.99 10.38 -2.03
C GLU A 53 7.15 9.88 -1.18
N VAL A 54 7.01 8.65 -0.68
CA VAL A 54 8.15 7.91 -0.15
C VAL A 54 8.91 7.28 -1.33
N ALA A 55 10.24 7.39 -1.32
CA ALA A 55 11.08 6.85 -2.39
C ALA A 55 11.04 5.33 -2.45
N TYR A 56 11.04 4.76 -3.66
CA TYR A 56 11.03 3.32 -3.92
C TYR A 56 11.69 3.04 -5.28
N ASP A 57 12.61 2.07 -5.33
CA ASP A 57 13.39 1.76 -6.53
C ASP A 57 12.68 0.80 -7.51
N GLY A 58 11.47 0.33 -7.17
CA GLY A 58 10.67 -0.57 -8.01
C GLY A 58 9.50 0.12 -8.71
N ASN A 59 8.65 -0.69 -9.35
CA ASN A 59 7.47 -0.19 -10.07
C ASN A 59 6.33 0.22 -9.10
N PRO A 60 5.33 1.00 -9.56
CA PRO A 60 4.26 1.51 -8.70
C PRO A 60 3.42 0.41 -7.98
N LEU A 61 3.23 -0.75 -8.62
CA LEU A 61 2.54 -1.88 -8.02
C LEU A 61 3.38 -2.48 -6.88
N ALA A 62 4.66 -2.74 -7.13
CA ALA A 62 5.60 -3.24 -6.13
C ALA A 62 5.72 -2.26 -4.95
N LYS A 63 5.74 -0.94 -5.22
CA LYS A 63 5.71 0.11 -4.18
C LYS A 63 4.48 -0.05 -3.29
N SER A 64 3.30 -0.16 -3.90
CA SER A 64 2.03 -0.22 -3.17
C SER A 64 1.92 -1.50 -2.31
N LEU A 65 2.37 -2.63 -2.83
CA LEU A 65 2.44 -3.89 -2.07
C LEU A 65 3.45 -3.81 -0.93
N ALA A 66 4.63 -3.23 -1.17
CA ALA A 66 5.64 -3.02 -0.13
C ALA A 66 5.14 -2.07 0.98
N MET A 67 4.33 -1.07 0.63
CA MET A 67 3.74 -0.15 1.60
C MET A 67 2.74 -0.88 2.53
N LEU A 68 1.86 -1.70 1.94
CA LEU A 68 0.96 -2.56 2.72
C LEU A 68 1.76 -3.48 3.64
N ASP A 69 2.77 -4.16 3.10
CA ASP A 69 3.60 -5.08 3.85
C ASP A 69 4.33 -4.43 5.01
N ALA A 70 4.97 -3.28 4.78
CA ALA A 70 5.71 -2.59 5.82
C ALA A 70 4.79 -2.18 6.98
N SER A 71 3.61 -1.62 6.67
CA SER A 71 2.64 -1.21 7.69
C SER A 71 2.06 -2.39 8.49
N ILE A 72 1.74 -3.51 7.83
CA ILE A 72 1.15 -4.68 8.49
C ILE A 72 2.20 -5.42 9.32
N ASN A 73 3.40 -5.65 8.78
CA ASN A 73 4.49 -6.29 9.52
C ASN A 73 4.87 -5.48 10.76
N GLU A 74 4.90 -4.14 10.67
CA GLU A 74 5.15 -3.29 11.83
C GLU A 74 4.03 -3.42 12.88
N ALA A 75 2.77 -3.44 12.45
CA ALA A 75 1.64 -3.61 13.36
C ALA A 75 1.67 -4.97 14.09
N ILE A 76 1.88 -6.06 13.33
CA ILE A 76 1.99 -7.42 13.87
C ILE A 76 3.19 -7.52 14.81
N GLY A 77 4.35 -7.01 14.39
CA GLY A 77 5.57 -7.04 15.18
C GLY A 77 5.45 -6.31 16.51
N ARG A 78 4.80 -5.14 16.53
CA ARG A 78 4.54 -4.39 17.77
C ARG A 78 3.51 -5.06 18.67
N ALA A 79 2.48 -5.66 18.08
CA ALA A 79 1.46 -6.40 18.83
C ALA A 79 2.01 -7.70 19.42
N GLY A 80 3.12 -8.22 18.87
CA GLY A 80 3.71 -9.50 19.27
C GLY A 80 2.76 -10.67 19.04
N LEU A 81 2.00 -10.64 17.94
CA LEU A 81 1.03 -11.69 17.63
C LEU A 81 1.74 -12.97 17.19
N ALA A 82 1.36 -14.09 17.78
CA ALA A 82 1.75 -15.40 17.29
C ALA A 82 0.99 -15.75 16.00
N ALA A 83 1.55 -16.65 15.18
CA ALA A 83 0.89 -17.14 13.97
C ALA A 83 -0.50 -17.74 14.24
N SER A 84 -0.71 -18.38 15.39
CA SER A 84 -2.01 -18.91 15.80
C SER A 84 -3.02 -17.81 16.13
N GLU A 85 -2.60 -16.69 16.72
CA GLU A 85 -3.48 -15.54 16.95
C GLU A 85 -3.86 -14.86 15.63
N ILE A 86 -2.92 -14.79 14.68
CA ILE A 86 -3.17 -14.23 13.35
C ILE A 86 -4.20 -15.07 12.59
N ALA A 87 -4.08 -16.40 12.63
CA ALA A 87 -5.01 -17.33 11.96
C ALA A 87 -6.44 -17.34 12.53
N GLU A 88 -6.65 -16.82 13.75
CA GLU A 88 -7.97 -16.66 14.36
C GLU A 88 -8.47 -15.20 14.29
N SER A 89 -7.73 -14.31 13.63
CA SER A 89 -8.07 -12.90 13.54
C SER A 89 -9.12 -12.62 12.47
N ALA A 90 -9.84 -11.50 12.64
CA ALA A 90 -10.68 -10.94 11.58
C ALA A 90 -9.92 -9.83 10.84
N LEU A 91 -10.00 -9.82 9.51
CA LEU A 91 -9.40 -8.78 8.68
C LEU A 91 -10.47 -7.79 8.19
N LEU A 92 -10.23 -6.51 8.43
CA LEU A 92 -11.05 -5.40 7.94
C LEU A 92 -10.15 -4.44 7.16
N VAL A 93 -10.41 -4.29 5.86
CA VAL A 93 -9.63 -3.42 4.97
C VAL A 93 -10.50 -2.30 4.43
N GLY A 94 -10.05 -1.06 4.63
CA GLY A 94 -10.64 0.13 4.00
C GLY A 94 -9.75 0.62 2.86
N THR A 95 -10.32 0.84 1.68
CA THR A 95 -9.62 1.42 0.53
C THR A 95 -10.61 2.10 -0.42
N THR A 96 -10.19 3.21 -1.03
CA THR A 96 -11.03 3.97 -1.98
C THR A 96 -11.07 3.30 -3.36
N GLY A 97 -9.91 2.89 -3.89
CA GLY A 97 -9.77 2.31 -5.24
C GLY A 97 -9.27 0.87 -5.28
N GLY A 98 -8.99 0.24 -4.14
CA GLY A 98 -8.31 -1.05 -4.10
C GLY A 98 -6.87 -0.95 -4.60
N ILE A 99 -6.38 -2.00 -5.26
CA ILE A 99 -5.08 -1.99 -5.95
C ILE A 99 -5.28 -1.53 -7.40
N PHE A 100 -5.83 -0.33 -7.57
CA PHE A 100 -6.09 0.24 -8.90
C PHE A 100 -4.79 0.35 -9.73
N ILE A 101 -3.67 0.64 -9.07
CA ILE A 101 -2.35 0.74 -9.68
C ILE A 101 -1.91 -0.55 -10.39
N ARG A 102 -2.45 -1.72 -10.01
CA ARG A 102 -2.17 -2.97 -10.72
C ARG A 102 -2.79 -2.96 -12.13
N ASN A 103 -4.02 -2.45 -12.28
CA ASN A 103 -4.67 -2.41 -13.58
C ASN A 103 -3.87 -1.52 -14.56
N GLU A 104 -3.40 -0.38 -14.08
CA GLU A 104 -2.54 0.52 -14.86
C GLU A 104 -1.20 -0.14 -15.22
N PHE A 105 -0.56 -0.80 -14.24
CA PHE A 105 0.69 -1.52 -14.45
C PHE A 105 0.54 -2.66 -15.47
N GLU A 106 -0.45 -3.54 -15.30
CA GLU A 106 -0.73 -4.67 -16.20
C GLU A 106 -1.05 -4.21 -17.63
N PHE A 107 -1.85 -3.15 -17.77
CA PHE A 107 -2.15 -2.56 -19.07
C PHE A 107 -0.87 -2.03 -19.74
N THR A 108 -0.08 -1.25 -19.01
CA THR A 108 1.16 -0.66 -19.53
C THR A 108 2.15 -1.74 -19.95
N GLU A 109 2.33 -2.77 -19.12
CA GLU A 109 3.21 -3.91 -19.45
C GLU A 109 2.71 -4.70 -20.66
N SER A 110 1.39 -4.91 -20.77
CA SER A 110 0.81 -5.61 -21.92
C SER A 110 1.08 -4.89 -23.24
N VAL A 111 0.88 -3.57 -23.26
CA VAL A 111 1.17 -2.71 -24.42
C VAL A 111 2.67 -2.70 -24.72
N ARG A 112 3.52 -2.54 -23.70
CA ARG A 112 4.98 -2.52 -23.84
C ARG A 112 5.52 -3.82 -24.44
N LEU A 113 4.97 -4.96 -24.03
CA LEU A 113 5.38 -6.29 -24.50
C LEU A 113 4.79 -6.66 -25.88
N ASN A 114 3.80 -5.92 -26.38
CA ASN A 114 3.11 -6.21 -27.65
C ASN A 114 3.01 -4.97 -28.55
N PRO A 115 4.14 -4.38 -29.00
CA PRO A 115 4.11 -3.19 -29.83
C PRO A 115 3.38 -3.46 -31.16
N GLY A 116 2.53 -2.51 -31.57
CA GLY A 116 1.80 -2.57 -32.84
C GLY A 116 0.58 -3.49 -32.85
N LYS A 117 0.24 -4.15 -31.73
CA LYS A 117 -1.02 -4.89 -31.57
C LYS A 117 -2.10 -4.00 -30.95
N GLU A 118 -3.36 -4.42 -31.09
CA GLU A 118 -4.47 -3.80 -30.38
C GLU A 118 -4.24 -3.86 -28.87
N SER A 119 -4.45 -2.72 -28.19
CA SER A 119 -4.32 -2.64 -26.73
C SER A 119 -5.40 -3.46 -26.04
N PRO A 120 -5.10 -4.16 -24.93
CA PRO A 120 -6.15 -4.84 -24.18
C PRO A 120 -7.17 -3.82 -23.64
N PRO A 121 -8.43 -4.21 -23.43
CA PRO A 121 -9.38 -3.32 -22.79
C PRO A 121 -8.89 -2.94 -21.39
N ILE A 122 -8.91 -1.65 -21.06
CA ILE A 122 -8.63 -1.19 -19.69
C ILE A 122 -9.81 -1.62 -18.83
N ALA A 123 -9.62 -2.71 -18.08
CA ALA A 123 -10.57 -3.12 -17.07
C ALA A 123 -10.41 -2.20 -15.85
N CYS A 124 -11.11 -1.06 -15.84
CA CYS A 124 -11.32 -0.24 -14.63
C CYS A 124 -12.25 -0.97 -13.63
N ARG A 125 -12.07 -2.28 -13.45
CA ARG A 125 -12.80 -3.03 -12.43
C ARG A 125 -12.23 -2.56 -11.10
N ASN A 126 -13.03 -1.79 -10.37
CA ASN A 126 -12.85 -1.64 -8.93
C ASN A 126 -12.96 -3.06 -8.35
N ARG A 127 -11.82 -3.73 -8.19
CA ARG A 127 -11.73 -4.99 -7.43
C ARG A 127 -11.77 -4.73 -5.92
N GLY A 128 -11.86 -3.45 -5.55
CA GLY A 128 -12.34 -2.97 -4.26
C GLY A 128 -11.51 -3.45 -3.08
N PRO A 129 -12.06 -3.33 -1.86
CA PRO A 129 -11.43 -3.83 -0.65
C PRO A 129 -11.25 -5.36 -0.63
N GLY A 130 -12.10 -6.11 -1.32
CA GLY A 130 -12.10 -7.57 -1.31
C GLY A 130 -10.77 -8.16 -1.79
N GLU A 131 -10.25 -7.71 -2.92
CA GLU A 131 -8.98 -8.23 -3.44
C GLU A 131 -7.78 -7.84 -2.57
N VAL A 132 -7.81 -6.65 -1.95
CA VAL A 132 -6.75 -6.24 -1.02
C VAL A 132 -6.80 -7.08 0.24
N ALA A 133 -8.01 -7.33 0.75
CA ALA A 133 -8.24 -8.20 1.90
C ALA A 133 -7.78 -9.64 1.60
N ASP A 134 -8.14 -10.20 0.44
CA ASP A 134 -7.71 -11.54 0.03
C ASP A 134 -6.19 -11.65 -0.08
N ALA A 135 -5.53 -10.64 -0.68
CA ALA A 135 -4.08 -10.62 -0.80
C ALA A 135 -3.38 -10.56 0.58
N ILE A 136 -3.93 -9.77 1.51
CA ILE A 136 -3.42 -9.69 2.89
C ILE A 136 -3.68 -11.02 3.62
N ALA A 137 -4.90 -11.54 3.57
CA ALA A 137 -5.28 -12.77 4.27
C ALA A 137 -4.40 -13.95 3.82
N GLN A 138 -4.23 -14.15 2.51
CA GLN A 138 -3.36 -15.19 1.97
C GLN A 138 -1.91 -15.04 2.41
N LYS A 139 -1.39 -13.81 2.44
CA LYS A 139 0.01 -13.55 2.78
C LYS A 139 0.31 -13.77 4.26
N TYR A 140 -0.57 -13.30 5.13
CA TYR A 140 -0.35 -13.35 6.59
C TYR A 140 -0.97 -14.59 7.25
N GLY A 141 -1.74 -15.39 6.50
CA GLY A 141 -2.41 -16.57 7.04
C GLY A 141 -3.53 -16.19 8.01
N ILE A 142 -4.28 -15.14 7.68
CA ILE A 142 -5.50 -14.72 8.40
C ILE A 142 -6.69 -15.52 7.87
#